data_AF-A0A7J3MZL1-F1
#
_entry.id   AF-A0A7J3MZL1-F1
#
_cell.length_a   1.000
_cell.length_b   1.000
_cell.length_c   1.000
_cell.angle_alpha   90.00
_cell.angle_beta   90.00
_cell.angle_gamma   90.00
#
_symmetry.space_group_name_H-M   'P 1'
#
loop_
_entity.id
_entity.type
_entity.pdbx_description
1 polymer ?
#
loop_
_entity_poly.entity_id
_entity_poly.type
_entity_poly.pdbx_seq_one_letter_code
_entity_poly.pdbx_strand_id
1 'polypeptide(L)'
;MDEKLLLDSTLKCINEITSKYQPSGDITRKVRTRARSIPEHSFTRGLAYALVFIASKSGKDLVEIGLKAQECKDIIDEIDKNDIGSEEKSYAIYGAVLLHIARKLGIVKGDKFEEVVYDIMKSPATEIKMWSVLDWLKRIAEAYIHE
;
A
#
# COMPACT_ATOMS: atom_id res chain seq x y z
N MET A 1 18.58 2.51 2.55
CA MET A 1 17.41 1.67 2.28
C MET A 1 17.85 0.67 1.22
N ASP A 2 17.52 -0.61 1.36
CA ASP A 2 17.90 -1.63 0.38
C ASP A 2 16.99 -1.52 -0.86
N GLU A 3 17.52 -0.99 -1.96
CA GLU A 3 16.77 -0.78 -3.19
C GLU A 3 16.38 -2.09 -3.89
N LYS A 4 17.21 -3.13 -3.78
CA LYS A 4 16.89 -4.44 -4.35
C LYS A 4 15.71 -5.06 -3.61
N LEU A 5 15.72 -5.01 -2.28
CA LEU A 5 14.61 -5.49 -1.46
C LEU A 5 13.32 -4.71 -1.73
N LEU A 6 13.42 -3.39 -1.94
CA LEU A 6 12.27 -2.55 -2.29
C LEU A 6 11.67 -2.96 -3.64
N LEU A 7 12.50 -3.09 -4.67
CA LEU A 7 12.09 -3.56 -6.00
C LEU A 7 11.43 -4.95 -5.92
N ASP A 8 12.12 -5.92 -5.31
CA ASP A 8 11.65 -7.30 -5.20
C ASP A 8 10.31 -7.38 -4.45
N SER A 9 10.17 -6.63 -3.35
CA SER A 9 8.93 -6.60 -2.56
C SER A 9 7.77 -5.95 -3.33
N THR A 10 8.06 -4.87 -4.05
CA THR A 10 7.04 -4.16 -4.83
C THR A 10 6.56 -5.00 -6.01
N LEU A 11 7.49 -5.60 -6.77
CA LEU A 11 7.17 -6.51 -7.87
C LEU A 11 6.34 -7.70 -7.40
N LYS A 12 6.74 -8.35 -6.30
CA LYS A 12 5.97 -9.46 -5.72
C LYS A 12 4.53 -9.04 -5.45
N CYS A 13 4.32 -7.93 -4.75
CA CYS A 13 2.97 -7.48 -4.44
C CYS A 13 2.14 -7.13 -5.68
N ILE A 14 2.71 -6.42 -6.67
CA ILE A 14 1.99 -6.08 -7.90
C ILE A 14 1.68 -7.33 -8.74
N ASN A 15 2.59 -8.30 -8.80
CA ASN A 15 2.36 -9.58 -9.49
C ASN A 15 1.24 -10.40 -8.83
N GLU A 16 1.15 -10.42 -7.51
CA GLU A 16 0.05 -11.09 -6.83
C GLU A 16 -1.30 -10.40 -7.12
N ILE A 17 -1.34 -9.07 -7.09
CA ILE A 17 -2.55 -8.29 -7.41
C ILE A 17 -3.01 -8.55 -8.84
N THR A 18 -2.09 -8.50 -9.81
CA THR A 18 -2.40 -8.73 -11.23
C THR A 18 -2.83 -10.17 -11.48
N SER A 19 -2.10 -11.15 -10.94
CA SER A 19 -2.46 -12.57 -11.08
C SER A 19 -3.86 -12.88 -10.56
N LYS A 20 -4.27 -12.24 -9.45
CA LYS A 20 -5.58 -12.45 -8.83
C LYS A 20 -6.71 -11.72 -9.56
N TYR A 21 -6.52 -10.44 -9.89
CA TYR A 21 -7.61 -9.54 -10.25
C TYR A 21 -7.61 -9.07 -11.70
N GLN A 22 -6.54 -9.29 -12.47
CA GLN A 22 -6.52 -8.91 -13.88
C GLN A 22 -7.59 -9.57 -14.74
N PRO A 23 -8.05 -10.82 -14.46
CA PRO A 23 -9.19 -11.39 -15.18
C PRO A 23 -10.49 -10.57 -15.07
N SER A 24 -10.71 -9.85 -13.97
CA SER A 24 -11.89 -8.97 -13.79
C SER A 24 -11.60 -7.50 -14.11
N GLY A 25 -10.34 -7.07 -14.06
CA GLY A 25 -9.84 -5.75 -14.50
C GLY A 25 -10.23 -4.56 -13.62
N ASP A 26 -11.33 -4.62 -12.87
CA ASP A 26 -11.82 -3.45 -12.12
C ASP A 26 -10.91 -3.10 -10.92
N ILE A 27 -10.53 -4.09 -10.11
CA ILE A 27 -9.71 -3.88 -8.90
C ILE A 27 -8.29 -3.46 -9.27
N THR A 28 -7.65 -4.11 -10.23
CA THR A 28 -6.30 -3.75 -10.70
C THR A 28 -6.26 -2.31 -11.20
N ARG A 29 -7.20 -1.91 -12.05
CA ARG A 29 -7.31 -0.54 -12.54
C ARG A 29 -7.49 0.46 -11.40
N LYS A 30 -8.33 0.14 -10.41
CA LYS A 30 -8.52 1.01 -9.24
C LYS A 30 -7.28 1.10 -8.36
N VAL A 31 -6.55 0.00 -8.14
CA VAL A 31 -5.26 0.00 -7.42
C VAL A 31 -4.24 0.88 -8.16
N ARG A 32 -4.15 0.77 -9.49
CA ARG A 32 -3.30 1.64 -10.33
C ARG A 32 -3.67 3.11 -10.14
N THR A 33 -4.97 3.44 -10.09
CA THR A 33 -5.44 4.80 -9.80
C THR A 33 -4.95 5.30 -8.44
N ARG A 34 -5.02 4.47 -7.38
CA ARG A 34 -4.50 4.84 -6.04
C ARG A 34 -2.99 5.04 -6.06
N ALA A 35 -2.25 4.18 -6.74
CA ALA A 35 -0.80 4.31 -6.88
C ALA A 35 -0.40 5.62 -7.56
N ARG A 36 -1.26 6.16 -8.45
CA ARG A 36 -1.03 7.46 -9.11
C ARG A 36 -1.41 8.65 -8.24
N SER A 37 -2.52 8.58 -7.50
CA SER A 37 -3.08 9.73 -6.76
C SER A 37 -2.57 9.87 -5.34
N ILE A 38 -2.27 8.78 -4.63
CA ILE A 38 -1.80 8.84 -3.25
C ILE A 38 -0.47 9.60 -3.09
N PRO A 39 0.53 9.44 -3.98
CA PRO A 39 1.73 10.26 -3.90
C PRO A 39 1.41 11.76 -3.91
N GLU A 40 0.45 12.22 -4.69
CA GLU A 40 0.05 13.63 -4.70
C GLU A 40 -0.61 14.06 -3.37
N HIS A 41 -1.49 13.23 -2.81
CA HIS A 41 -2.07 13.48 -1.49
C HIS A 41 -0.99 13.55 -0.40
N SER A 42 0.00 12.65 -0.46
CA SER A 42 1.15 12.65 0.44
C SER A 42 1.98 13.92 0.28
N PHE A 43 2.17 14.43 -0.94
CA PHE A 43 2.96 15.64 -1.20
C PHE A 43 2.30 16.87 -0.61
N THR A 44 0.99 16.98 -0.83
CA THR A 44 0.23 18.18 -0.53
C THR A 44 -0.21 18.28 0.93
N ARG A 45 -0.43 17.13 1.59
CA ARG A 45 -1.00 17.08 2.95
C ARG A 45 -0.16 16.28 3.95
N GLY A 46 0.96 15.73 3.52
CA GLY A 46 1.81 14.85 4.31
C GLY A 46 1.36 13.38 4.28
N LEU A 47 2.31 12.48 4.50
CA LEU A 47 2.07 11.04 4.41
C LEU A 47 1.10 10.52 5.48
N ALA A 48 1.20 11.02 6.71
CA ALA A 48 0.30 10.63 7.80
C ALA A 48 -1.17 10.88 7.42
N TYR A 49 -1.45 12.05 6.82
CA TYR A 49 -2.77 12.36 6.31
C TYR A 49 -3.19 11.39 5.18
N ALA A 50 -2.30 11.10 4.24
CA ALA A 50 -2.60 10.19 3.13
C ALA A 50 -2.94 8.77 3.60
N LEU A 51 -2.24 8.25 4.63
CA LEU A 51 -2.57 6.96 5.24
C LEU A 51 -3.93 6.98 5.93
N VAL A 52 -4.24 8.03 6.69
CA VAL A 52 -5.56 8.19 7.32
C VAL A 52 -6.67 8.29 6.27
N PHE A 53 -6.41 8.98 5.15
CA PHE A 53 -7.33 9.03 4.03
C PHE A 53 -7.60 7.63 3.44
N ILE A 54 -6.56 6.85 3.17
CA ILE A 54 -6.72 5.45 2.70
C ILE A 54 -7.54 4.63 3.68
N ALA A 55 -7.22 4.70 4.97
CA ALA A 55 -7.93 3.98 6.02
C ALA A 55 -9.41 4.42 6.12
N SER A 56 -9.71 5.71 6.00
CA SER A 56 -11.10 6.21 5.98
C SER A 56 -11.94 5.70 4.81
N LYS A 57 -11.27 5.32 3.71
CA LYS A 57 -11.92 4.79 2.50
C LYS A 57 -12.13 3.29 2.51
N SER A 58 -11.44 2.56 3.38
CA SER A 58 -11.40 1.09 3.32
C SER A 58 -11.54 0.38 4.66
N GLY A 59 -11.46 1.12 5.78
CA GLY A 59 -11.34 0.57 7.11
C GLY A 59 -9.88 0.47 7.56
N LYS A 60 -9.60 0.97 8.75
CA LYS A 60 -8.25 0.90 9.39
C LYS A 60 -7.75 -0.53 9.46
N ASP A 61 -8.61 -1.46 9.89
CA ASP A 61 -8.21 -2.83 10.17
C ASP A 61 -7.73 -3.57 8.91
N LEU A 62 -8.31 -3.25 7.75
CA LEU A 62 -7.88 -3.82 6.47
C LEU A 62 -6.53 -3.29 6.01
N VAL A 63 -6.26 -2.00 6.24
CA VAL A 63 -4.94 -1.41 5.94
C VAL A 63 -3.87 -1.98 6.89
N GLU A 64 -4.23 -2.17 8.16
CA GLU A 64 -3.34 -2.71 9.20
C GLU A 64 -2.87 -4.14 8.92
N ILE A 65 -3.60 -4.92 8.12
CA ILE A 65 -3.17 -6.26 7.66
C ILE A 65 -1.74 -6.21 7.09
N GLY A 66 -1.39 -5.14 6.39
CA GLY A 66 -0.04 -4.94 5.84
C GLY A 66 1.08 -5.02 6.87
N LEU A 67 0.81 -4.60 8.11
CA LEU A 67 1.78 -4.63 9.20
C LEU A 67 1.97 -6.04 9.79
N LYS A 68 1.08 -6.98 9.49
CA LYS A 68 1.07 -8.34 10.07
C LYS A 68 1.34 -9.44 9.05
N ALA A 69 0.91 -9.25 7.80
CA ALA A 69 1.07 -10.21 6.69
C ALA A 69 2.53 -10.62 6.46
N GLN A 70 2.83 -11.88 6.19
CA GLN A 70 4.21 -12.33 5.88
C GLN A 70 4.51 -12.17 4.39
N GLU A 71 3.52 -12.41 3.55
CA GLU A 71 3.58 -12.31 2.11
C GLU A 71 2.50 -11.38 1.56
N CYS A 72 2.69 -10.89 0.33
CA CYS A 72 1.70 -10.04 -0.34
C CYS A 72 0.39 -10.79 -0.61
N LYS A 73 0.48 -12.11 -0.81
CA LYS A 73 -0.68 -12.98 -1.00
C LYS A 73 -1.58 -13.01 0.24
N ASP A 74 -1.01 -13.07 1.44
CA ASP A 74 -1.76 -13.04 2.70
C ASP A 74 -2.65 -11.79 2.79
N ILE A 75 -2.15 -10.64 2.32
CA ILE A 75 -2.89 -9.38 2.31
C ILE A 75 -4.14 -9.51 1.44
N ILE A 76 -3.96 -10.01 0.21
CA ILE A 76 -5.03 -10.15 -0.78
C ILE A 76 -6.08 -11.14 -0.26
N ASP A 77 -5.63 -12.29 0.22
CA ASP A 77 -6.53 -13.35 0.69
C ASP A 77 -7.30 -12.93 1.95
N GLU A 78 -6.69 -12.19 2.89
CA GLU A 78 -7.42 -11.65 4.05
C GLU A 78 -8.43 -10.56 3.67
N ILE A 79 -8.07 -9.63 2.77
CA ILE A 79 -9.00 -8.60 2.31
C ILE A 79 -10.18 -9.22 1.55
N ASP A 80 -9.96 -10.26 0.76
CA ASP A 80 -11.01 -10.94 0.01
C ASP A 80 -12.06 -11.65 0.87
N LYS A 81 -11.74 -11.97 2.14
CA LYS A 81 -12.72 -12.51 3.10
C LYS A 81 -13.77 -11.48 3.52
N ASN A 82 -13.54 -10.20 3.23
CA ASN A 82 -14.43 -9.11 3.60
C ASN A 82 -15.35 -8.77 2.42
N ASP A 83 -16.66 -8.70 2.70
CA ASP A 83 -17.66 -8.30 1.71
C ASP A 83 -17.70 -6.77 1.57
N ILE A 84 -16.76 -6.24 0.79
CA ILE A 84 -16.60 -4.81 0.53
C ILE A 84 -16.56 -4.54 -0.98
N GLY A 85 -16.98 -3.33 -1.35
CA GLY A 85 -16.96 -2.86 -2.74
C GLY A 85 -15.56 -2.82 -3.34
N SER A 86 -15.47 -2.86 -4.66
CA SER A 86 -14.18 -2.87 -5.36
C SER A 86 -13.39 -1.57 -5.20
N GLU A 87 -14.05 -0.45 -4.92
CA GLU A 87 -13.40 0.82 -4.60
C GLU A 87 -12.70 0.73 -3.24
N GLU A 88 -13.43 0.38 -2.18
CA GLU A 88 -12.93 0.18 -0.82
C GLU A 88 -11.81 -0.86 -0.81
N LYS A 89 -12.01 -1.98 -1.52
CA LYS A 89 -11.01 -3.04 -1.67
C LYS A 89 -9.72 -2.53 -2.32
N SER A 90 -9.80 -1.65 -3.32
CA SER A 90 -8.61 -1.08 -3.95
C SER A 90 -7.79 -0.20 -2.99
N TYR A 91 -8.46 0.55 -2.11
CA TYR A 91 -7.81 1.33 -1.06
C TYR A 91 -7.18 0.41 0.00
N ALA A 92 -7.91 -0.63 0.43
CA ALA A 92 -7.40 -1.60 1.40
C ALA A 92 -6.12 -2.27 0.89
N ILE A 93 -6.15 -2.82 -0.32
CA ILE A 93 -5.01 -3.51 -0.93
C ILE A 93 -3.84 -2.56 -1.06
N TYR A 94 -4.06 -1.37 -1.63
CA TYR A 94 -2.98 -0.40 -1.82
C TYR A 94 -2.34 0.02 -0.48
N GLY A 95 -3.16 0.36 0.53
CA GLY A 95 -2.69 0.76 1.85
C GLY A 95 -1.92 -0.36 2.57
N ALA A 96 -2.47 -1.57 2.57
CA ALA A 96 -1.84 -2.72 3.20
C ALA A 96 -0.53 -3.10 2.51
N VAL A 97 -0.46 -3.06 1.18
CA VAL A 97 0.78 -3.31 0.42
C VAL A 97 1.84 -2.25 0.73
N LEU A 98 1.46 -0.97 0.78
CA LEU A 98 2.37 0.12 1.16
C LEU A 98 2.97 -0.13 2.56
N LEU A 99 2.14 -0.46 3.54
CA LEU A 99 2.60 -0.74 4.90
C LEU A 99 3.43 -2.02 5.00
N HIS A 100 3.09 -3.05 4.23
CA HIS A 100 3.84 -4.30 4.17
C HIS A 100 5.27 -4.11 3.67
N ILE A 101 5.42 -3.39 2.56
CA ILE A 101 6.73 -3.09 1.98
C ILE A 101 7.53 -2.20 2.94
N ALA A 102 6.90 -1.17 3.50
CA ALA A 102 7.54 -0.28 4.46
C ALA A 102 8.07 -1.03 5.69
N ARG A 103 7.27 -1.94 6.25
CA ARG A 103 7.66 -2.78 7.38
C ARG A 103 8.78 -3.74 6.99
N LYS A 104 8.72 -4.39 5.83
CA LYS A 104 9.80 -5.27 5.33
C LYS A 104 11.13 -4.55 5.18
N LEU A 105 11.10 -3.28 4.80
CA LEU A 105 12.28 -2.43 4.69
C LEU A 105 12.76 -1.83 6.02
N GLY A 106 12.06 -2.13 7.13
CA GLY A 106 12.34 -1.57 8.45
C GLY A 106 12.12 -0.05 8.53
N ILE A 107 11.31 0.51 7.62
CA ILE A 107 10.98 1.95 7.59
C ILE A 107 10.01 2.28 8.72
N VAL A 108 8.98 1.45 8.87
CA VAL A 108 7.98 1.55 9.94
C VAL A 108 8.13 0.39 10.90
N LYS A 109 7.81 0.62 12.17
CA LYS A 109 7.80 -0.37 13.24
C LYS A 109 6.43 -0.38 13.91
N GLY A 110 6.10 -1.49 14.55
CA GLY A 110 4.80 -1.71 15.19
C GLY A 110 3.86 -2.58 14.36
N ASP A 111 2.82 -3.06 15.03
CA ASP A 111 1.77 -3.90 14.45
C ASP A 111 0.41 -3.19 14.39
N LYS A 112 0.35 -1.91 14.81
CA LYS A 112 -0.85 -1.08 14.83
C LYS A 112 -0.73 0.13 13.91
N PHE A 113 -1.83 0.44 13.24
CA PHE A 113 -1.91 1.55 12.29
C PHE A 113 -1.58 2.91 12.93
N GLU A 114 -2.12 3.20 14.12
CA GLU A 114 -1.90 4.46 14.82
C GLU A 114 -0.43 4.69 15.19
N GLU A 115 0.30 3.62 15.53
CA GLU A 115 1.73 3.70 15.84
C GLU A 115 2.52 4.17 14.62
N VAL A 116 2.18 3.64 13.44
CA VAL A 116 2.80 4.04 12.17
C VAL A 116 2.48 5.50 11.83
N VAL A 117 1.22 5.92 11.99
CA VAL A 117 0.81 7.31 11.76
C VAL A 117 1.59 8.25 12.67
N TYR A 118 1.68 7.93 13.97
CA TYR A 118 2.43 8.75 14.92
C TYR A 118 3.93 8.76 14.65
N ASP A 119 4.52 7.63 14.23
CA ASP A 119 5.94 7.56 13.88
C ASP A 119 6.28 8.47 12.68
N ILE A 120 5.46 8.41 11.63
CA ILE A 120 5.61 9.27 10.44
C ILE A 120 5.53 10.75 10.82
N MET A 121 4.56 11.13 11.68
CA MET A 121 4.41 12.53 12.11
C MET A 121 5.60 13.02 12.94
N LYS A 122 6.29 12.13 13.67
CA LYS A 122 7.43 12.49 14.53
C LYS A 122 8.77 12.43 13.79
N SER A 123 8.84 11.73 12.66
CA SER A 123 10.09 11.42 11.97
C SER A 123 10.02 11.82 10.49
N PRO A 124 10.53 13.02 10.14
CA PRO A 124 10.70 13.42 8.75
C PRO A 124 11.52 12.41 7.93
N ALA A 125 12.47 11.72 8.57
CA ALA A 125 13.26 10.68 7.92
C ALA A 125 12.43 9.44 7.54
N THR A 126 11.42 9.08 8.34
CA THR A 126 10.48 8.01 8.01
C THR A 126 9.66 8.41 6.80
N GLU A 127 9.16 9.64 6.77
CA GLU A 127 8.40 10.18 5.63
C GLU A 127 9.21 10.15 4.33
N ILE A 128 10.47 10.63 4.33
CA ILE A 128 11.36 10.61 3.16
C ILE A 128 11.58 9.19 2.62
N LYS A 129 11.72 8.18 3.49
CA LYS A 129 11.90 6.79 3.03
C LYS A 129 10.61 6.23 2.43
N MET A 130 9.47 6.57 3.01
CA MET A 130 8.16 6.16 2.50
C MET A 130 7.86 6.76 1.12
N TRP A 131 8.36 7.96 0.83
CA TRP A 131 8.30 8.55 -0.52
C TRP A 131 8.89 7.66 -1.59
N SER A 132 10.02 7.01 -1.32
CA SER A 132 10.61 6.06 -2.25
C SER A 132 9.68 4.86 -2.47
N VAL A 133 9.05 4.33 -1.42
CA VAL A 133 8.10 3.22 -1.55
C VAL A 133 6.89 3.62 -2.41
N LEU A 134 6.34 4.82 -2.19
CA LEU A 134 5.24 5.36 -2.98
C LEU A 134 5.59 5.51 -4.46
N ASP A 135 6.79 6.03 -4.77
CA ASP A 135 7.22 6.20 -6.16
C ASP A 135 7.45 4.86 -6.85
N TRP A 136 8.12 3.90 -6.19
CA TRP A 136 8.29 2.55 -6.74
C TRP A 136 6.95 1.85 -6.98
N LEU A 137 6.00 1.94 -6.04
CA LEU A 137 4.65 1.41 -6.22
C LEU A 137 3.95 2.06 -7.41
N LYS A 138 4.06 3.38 -7.57
CA LYS A 138 3.48 4.10 -8.71
C LYS A 138 4.07 3.58 -10.03
N ARG A 139 5.40 3.58 -10.17
CA ARG A 139 6.07 3.22 -11.43
C ARG A 139 5.82 1.77 -11.82
N ILE A 140 5.84 0.86 -10.85
CA ILE A 140 5.59 -0.56 -11.12
C ILE A 140 4.10 -0.78 -11.42
N ALA A 141 3.17 -0.17 -10.68
CA ALA A 141 1.75 -0.27 -10.99
C ALA A 141 1.43 0.29 -12.38
N GLU A 142 2.04 1.41 -12.78
CA GLU A 142 1.87 2.01 -14.11
C GLU A 142 2.39 1.09 -15.24
N ALA A 143 3.46 0.34 -14.99
CA ALA A 143 4.08 -0.54 -15.98
C ALA A 143 3.43 -1.92 -16.11
N TYR A 144 2.94 -2.49 -15.00
CA TYR A 144 2.44 -3.88 -14.95
C TYR A 144 0.92 -4.00 -15.03
N ILE A 145 0.19 -2.93 -14.69
CA ILE A 145 -1.28 -2.93 -14.75
C ILE A 145 -1.72 -2.20 -16.02
N HIS A 146 -2.19 -2.98 -17.00
CA HIS A 146 -2.72 -2.49 -18.28
C HIS A 146 -4.17 -2.00 -18.15
N GLU A 147 -4.58 -1.15 -19.10
CA GLU A 147 -5.96 -0.63 -19.21
C GLU A 147 -6.93 -1.63 -19.85
#